data_AF-A0A7S3HI79-F1
#
_entry.id   AF-A0A7S3HI79-F1
#
_cell.length_a   1.000
_cell.length_b   1.000
_cell.length_c   1.000
_cell.angle_alpha   90.00
_cell.angle_beta   90.00
_cell.angle_gamma   90.00
#
_symmetry.space_group_name_H-M   'P 1'
#
loop_
_entity.id
_entity.type
_entity.pdbx_description
1 polymer ?
#
loop_
_entity_poly.entity_id
_entity_poly.type
_entity_poly.pdbx_seq_one_letter_code
_entity_poly.pdbx_strand_id
1 'polypeptide(L)'
;PPGLPPLVFATSHLESLDRAKVRREQMREGFGRLGTAHDVVWCGDTNINEGTDGPTSLPSGWQDAWTALRPQEGGYTFDVERNEMMPLFDGWAVQNKARIRYDRFWVKSANYTLAAIEMLDEPIDKQLW
;
A
#
# COMPACT_ATOMS: atom_id res chain seq x y z
N PRO A 1 16.92 19.11 24.44
CA PRO A 1 15.73 18.23 24.43
C PRO A 1 16.09 16.88 23.79
N PRO A 2 15.65 15.73 24.33
CA PRO A 2 15.73 14.50 23.55
C PRO A 2 14.95 14.73 22.24
N GLY A 3 15.56 14.39 21.11
CA GLY A 3 14.92 14.49 19.80
C GLY A 3 13.73 13.54 19.70
N LEU A 4 12.92 13.70 18.64
CA LEU A 4 11.86 12.75 18.34
C LEU A 4 12.44 11.34 18.14
N PRO A 5 11.73 10.27 18.54
CA PRO A 5 12.16 8.90 18.27
C PRO A 5 12.41 8.68 16.76
N PRO A 6 13.43 7.91 16.35
CA PRO A 6 13.70 7.67 14.94
C PRO A 6 12.49 7.03 14.24
N LEU A 7 12.15 7.51 13.05
CA LEU A 7 11.10 6.96 12.19
C LEU A 7 11.71 6.50 10.86
N VAL A 8 11.52 5.23 10.53
CA VAL A 8 12.03 4.65 9.27
C VAL A 8 10.95 4.71 8.20
N PHE A 9 11.31 5.25 7.03
CA PHE A 9 10.47 5.18 5.84
C PHE A 9 11.10 4.21 4.84
N ALA A 10 10.27 3.32 4.30
CA ALA A 10 10.64 2.41 3.25
C ALA A 10 9.61 2.46 2.12
N THR A 11 10.08 2.24 0.90
CA THR A 11 9.18 2.07 -0.24
C THR A 11 9.62 0.96 -1.16
N SER A 12 8.65 0.38 -1.86
CA SER A 12 8.86 -0.63 -2.87
C SER A 12 7.71 -0.63 -3.85
N HIS A 13 8.00 -1.05 -5.08
CA HIS A 13 7.01 -1.52 -6.04
C HIS A 13 7.16 -3.05 -6.09
N LEU A 14 6.24 -3.78 -5.47
CA LEU A 14 6.28 -5.25 -5.48
C LEU A 14 5.92 -5.79 -6.86
N GLU A 15 6.31 -7.04 -7.12
CA GLU A 15 6.13 -7.68 -8.42
C GLU A 15 4.68 -7.61 -8.92
N SER A 16 4.49 -7.12 -10.15
CA SER A 16 3.18 -6.92 -10.75
C SER A 16 2.56 -8.21 -11.29
N LEU A 17 1.30 -8.13 -11.74
CA LEU A 17 0.60 -9.19 -12.48
C LEU A 17 0.48 -10.53 -11.71
N ASP A 18 0.39 -11.66 -12.42
CA ASP A 18 0.15 -12.99 -11.85
C ASP A 18 1.43 -13.62 -11.25
N ARG A 19 1.97 -12.94 -10.23
CA ARG A 19 3.22 -13.29 -9.52
C ARG A 19 3.05 -13.27 -8.00
N ALA A 20 1.89 -13.70 -7.49
CA ALA A 20 1.56 -13.68 -6.07
C ALA A 20 2.61 -14.37 -5.17
N LYS A 21 3.27 -15.45 -5.64
CA LYS A 21 4.37 -16.10 -4.90
C LYS A 21 5.57 -15.18 -4.70
N VAL A 22 5.97 -14.46 -5.75
CA VAL A 22 7.11 -13.52 -5.72
C VAL A 22 6.77 -12.35 -4.79
N ARG A 23 5.56 -11.78 -4.89
CA ARG A 23 5.11 -10.73 -3.96
C ARG A 23 5.20 -11.18 -2.50
N ARG A 24 4.73 -12.40 -2.17
CA ARG A 24 4.84 -12.93 -0.79
C ARG A 24 6.28 -13.08 -0.32
N GLU A 25 7.20 -13.47 -1.20
CA GLU A 25 8.62 -13.56 -0.87
C GLU A 25 9.24 -12.17 -0.64
N GLN A 26 8.91 -11.19 -1.48
CA GLN A 26 9.32 -9.79 -1.31
C GLN A 26 8.76 -9.19 -0.02
N MET A 27 7.49 -9.46 0.29
CA MET A 27 6.87 -9.06 1.57
C MET A 27 7.63 -9.65 2.75
N ARG A 28 7.90 -10.95 2.73
CA ARG A 28 8.65 -11.64 3.79
C ARG A 28 10.04 -11.02 3.96
N GLU A 29 10.74 -10.72 2.88
CA GLU A 29 12.06 -10.08 2.93
C GLU A 29 11.96 -8.66 3.51
N GLY A 30 11.02 -7.84 3.03
CA GLY A 30 10.83 -6.47 3.50
C GLY A 30 10.47 -6.42 4.99
N PHE A 31 9.51 -7.23 5.45
CA PHE A 31 9.18 -7.32 6.87
C PHE A 31 10.35 -7.86 7.70
N GLY A 32 11.14 -8.80 7.17
CA GLY A 32 12.34 -9.31 7.83
C GLY A 32 13.41 -8.22 8.03
N ARG A 33 13.64 -7.38 7.00
CA ARG A 33 14.60 -6.29 7.05
C ARG A 33 14.15 -5.14 7.94
N LEU A 34 12.87 -4.79 7.90
CA LEU A 34 12.30 -3.65 8.63
C LEU A 34 11.87 -4.00 10.05
N GLY A 35 11.70 -5.29 10.36
CA GLY A 35 11.12 -5.76 11.62
C GLY A 35 11.92 -5.41 12.87
N THR A 36 13.21 -5.07 12.76
CA THR A 36 14.07 -4.68 13.89
C THR A 36 13.86 -3.23 14.34
N ALA A 37 13.33 -2.37 13.48
CA ALA A 37 13.01 -0.99 13.83
C ALA A 37 11.72 -0.91 14.68
N HIS A 38 11.63 0.09 15.56
CA HIS A 38 10.47 0.29 16.44
C HIS A 38 9.32 1.02 15.74
N ASP A 39 9.65 2.05 14.96
CA ASP A 39 8.71 2.89 14.24
C ASP A 39 9.06 2.88 12.75
N VAL A 40 8.15 2.35 11.93
CA VAL A 40 8.32 2.15 10.49
C VAL A 40 7.05 2.47 9.74
N VAL A 41 7.20 3.19 8.63
CA VAL A 41 6.20 3.29 7.57
C VAL A 41 6.79 2.64 6.32
N TRP A 42 6.19 1.55 5.88
CA TRP A 42 6.49 0.94 4.58
C TRP A 42 5.31 1.19 3.64
N CYS A 43 5.54 1.93 2.55
CA CYS A 43 4.49 2.29 1.60
C CYS A 43 4.90 2.12 0.14
N GLY A 44 3.90 2.00 -0.73
CA GLY A 44 4.10 1.93 -2.18
C GLY A 44 3.12 0.95 -2.83
N ASP A 45 3.33 0.74 -4.13
CA ASP A 45 2.53 -0.18 -4.93
C ASP A 45 2.88 -1.63 -4.56
N THR A 46 1.94 -2.29 -3.89
CA THR A 46 2.09 -3.69 -3.50
C THR A 46 1.70 -4.66 -4.61
N ASN A 47 1.01 -4.21 -5.65
CA ASN A 47 0.38 -5.05 -6.67
C ASN A 47 -0.50 -6.19 -6.11
N ILE A 48 -0.87 -6.14 -4.82
CA ILE A 48 -1.66 -7.18 -4.18
C ILE A 48 -3.12 -7.00 -4.54
N ASN A 49 -3.68 -8.00 -5.20
CA ASN A 49 -5.11 -8.16 -5.37
C ASN A 49 -5.58 -9.30 -4.45
N GLU A 50 -6.24 -8.98 -3.33
CA GLU A 50 -6.64 -9.99 -2.34
C GLU A 50 -7.70 -10.98 -2.87
N GLY A 51 -8.38 -10.65 -3.96
CA GLY A 51 -9.28 -11.57 -4.65
C GLY A 51 -8.54 -12.72 -5.36
N THR A 52 -7.31 -12.49 -5.83
CA THR A 52 -6.48 -13.50 -6.50
C THR A 52 -5.35 -14.03 -5.61
N ASP A 53 -4.79 -13.18 -4.76
CA ASP A 53 -3.61 -13.47 -3.95
C ASP A 53 -3.97 -14.07 -2.60
N GLY A 54 -5.24 -13.93 -2.20
CA GLY A 54 -5.72 -14.19 -0.84
C GLY A 54 -5.51 -13.00 0.11
N PRO A 55 -5.96 -13.12 1.36
CA PRO A 55 -5.90 -12.03 2.33
C PRO A 55 -4.46 -11.67 2.70
N THR A 56 -4.19 -10.36 2.82
CA THR A 56 -2.89 -9.86 3.26
C THR A 56 -2.70 -10.11 4.75
N SER A 57 -1.72 -10.95 5.10
CA SER A 57 -1.37 -11.21 6.51
C SER A 57 -0.13 -10.41 6.90
N LEU A 58 -0.29 -9.48 7.85
CA LEU A 58 0.80 -8.69 8.38
C LEU A 58 1.40 -9.36 9.63
N PRO A 59 2.72 -9.26 9.86
CA PRO A 59 3.34 -9.73 11.09
C PRO A 59 2.81 -8.98 12.33
N SER A 60 2.97 -9.57 13.51
CA SER A 60 2.57 -8.92 14.78
C SER A 60 3.23 -7.55 14.95
N GLY A 61 2.46 -6.57 15.44
CA GLY A 61 2.88 -5.19 15.61
C GLY A 61 2.82 -4.32 14.35
N TRP A 62 2.55 -4.91 13.19
CA TRP A 62 2.25 -4.17 11.96
C TRP A 62 0.75 -4.03 11.75
N GLN A 63 0.34 -2.93 11.15
CA GLN A 63 -1.05 -2.67 10.77
C GLN A 63 -1.12 -1.97 9.41
N ASP A 64 -2.22 -2.17 8.69
CA ASP A 64 -2.55 -1.43 7.48
C ASP A 64 -3.20 -0.10 7.87
N ALA A 65 -2.58 1.02 7.49
CA ALA A 65 -3.04 2.35 7.91
C ALA A 65 -4.42 2.70 7.36
N TRP A 66 -4.74 2.25 6.14
CA TRP A 66 -6.07 2.48 5.55
C TRP A 66 -7.12 1.72 6.34
N THR A 67 -6.93 0.43 6.57
CA THR A 67 -7.88 -0.38 7.35
C THR A 67 -8.04 0.13 8.77
N ALA A 68 -6.98 0.63 9.40
CA ALA A 68 -7.02 1.17 10.75
C ALA A 68 -7.83 2.48 10.87
N LEU A 69 -7.68 3.39 9.90
CA LEU A 69 -8.27 4.73 9.95
C LEU A 69 -9.60 4.84 9.19
N ARG A 70 -9.80 4.01 8.16
CA ARG A 70 -10.93 4.02 7.23
C ARG A 70 -11.53 2.61 7.06
N PRO A 71 -11.88 1.88 8.14
CA PRO A 71 -12.29 0.47 8.07
C PRO A 71 -13.55 0.21 7.23
N GLN A 72 -14.36 1.24 6.97
CA GLN A 72 -15.60 1.14 6.19
C GLN A 72 -15.42 1.53 4.72
N GLU A 73 -14.22 1.98 4.31
CA GLU A 73 -13.93 2.45 2.96
C GLU A 73 -12.99 1.45 2.26
N GLY A 74 -13.26 1.12 1.00
CA GLY A 74 -12.45 0.15 0.24
C GLY A 74 -11.03 0.63 -0.08
N GLY A 75 -10.81 1.93 -0.16
CA GLY A 75 -9.48 2.53 -0.40
C GLY A 75 -8.86 2.20 -1.75
N TYR A 76 -9.67 2.04 -2.80
CA TYR A 76 -9.17 1.65 -4.12
C TYR A 76 -8.27 2.74 -4.71
N THR A 77 -6.97 2.45 -4.78
CA THR A 77 -5.95 3.32 -5.40
C THR A 77 -5.85 3.08 -6.90
N PHE A 78 -6.42 1.95 -7.36
CA PHE A 78 -6.63 1.62 -8.76
C PHE A 78 -8.12 1.39 -8.99
N ASP A 79 -8.76 2.30 -9.73
CA ASP A 79 -10.19 2.25 -10.02
C ASP A 79 -10.43 2.62 -11.50
N VAL A 80 -10.77 1.62 -12.32
CA VAL A 80 -10.93 1.81 -13.77
C VAL A 80 -12.13 2.67 -14.14
N GLU A 81 -13.11 2.82 -13.25
CA GLU A 81 -14.28 3.67 -13.50
C GLU A 81 -13.96 5.14 -13.22
N ARG A 82 -12.95 5.42 -12.39
CA ARG A 82 -12.50 6.79 -12.05
C ARG A 82 -11.28 7.26 -12.86
N ASN A 83 -10.40 6.34 -13.28
CA ASN A 83 -9.17 6.69 -14.00
C ASN A 83 -9.38 6.61 -15.52
N GLU A 84 -9.47 7.78 -16.16
CA GLU A 84 -9.71 7.94 -17.60
C GLU A 84 -8.61 7.37 -18.50
N MET A 85 -7.41 7.11 -17.95
CA MET A 85 -6.29 6.54 -18.72
C MET A 85 -6.42 5.01 -18.88
N MET A 86 -7.18 4.33 -18.02
CA MET A 86 -7.23 2.86 -17.99
C MET A 86 -7.69 2.19 -19.28
N PRO A 87 -8.70 2.71 -20.01
CA PRO A 87 -9.10 2.19 -21.33
C PRO A 87 -7.97 2.10 -22.36
N LEU A 88 -6.89 2.87 -22.20
CA LEU A 88 -5.77 2.90 -23.13
C LEU A 88 -4.70 1.83 -22.84
N PHE A 89 -4.63 1.31 -21.61
CA PHE A 89 -3.49 0.51 -21.15
C PHE A 89 -3.85 -0.87 -20.61
N ASP A 90 -5.08 -1.10 -20.13
CA ASP A 90 -5.43 -2.36 -19.50
C ASP A 90 -6.87 -2.80 -19.82
N GLY A 91 -7.02 -3.54 -20.93
CA GLY A 91 -8.31 -4.08 -21.36
C GLY A 91 -8.90 -5.10 -20.37
N TRP A 92 -8.07 -5.85 -19.63
CA TRP A 92 -8.55 -6.79 -18.63
C TRP A 92 -9.20 -6.03 -17.47
N ALA A 93 -8.53 -5.00 -16.96
CA ALA A 93 -9.04 -4.22 -15.84
C ALA A 93 -10.36 -3.54 -16.20
N VAL A 94 -10.47 -2.99 -17.42
CA VAL A 94 -11.69 -2.37 -17.95
C VAL A 94 -12.82 -3.38 -18.07
N GLN A 95 -12.56 -4.55 -18.68
CA GLN A 95 -13.57 -5.60 -18.84
C GLN A 95 -14.12 -6.09 -17.49
N ASN A 96 -13.27 -6.15 -16.47
CA ASN A 96 -13.62 -6.66 -15.14
C ASN A 96 -14.07 -5.56 -14.16
N LYS A 97 -14.17 -4.29 -14.60
CA LYS A 97 -14.48 -3.15 -13.72
C LYS A 97 -13.60 -3.14 -12.46
N ALA A 98 -12.30 -3.35 -12.66
CA ALA A 98 -11.37 -3.57 -11.56
C ALA A 98 -11.30 -2.36 -10.61
N ARG A 99 -11.47 -2.64 -9.31
CA ARG A 99 -11.29 -1.70 -8.21
C ARG A 99 -10.39 -2.38 -7.17
N ILE A 100 -9.13 -2.00 -7.13
CA ILE A 100 -8.09 -2.69 -6.39
C ILE A 100 -7.30 -1.68 -5.55
N ARG A 101 -6.91 -2.10 -4.33
CA ARG A 101 -6.05 -1.32 -3.44
C ARG A 101 -4.62 -1.83 -3.54
N TYR A 102 -3.93 -1.37 -4.58
CA TYR A 102 -2.55 -1.72 -4.84
C TYR A 102 -1.59 -0.97 -3.93
N ASP A 103 -1.79 0.33 -3.77
CA ASP A 103 -0.95 1.15 -2.91
C ASP A 103 -1.40 1.00 -1.47
N ARG A 104 -0.44 0.69 -0.59
CA ARG A 104 -0.70 0.46 0.82
C ARG A 104 0.33 1.17 1.67
N PHE A 105 -0.05 1.43 2.91
CA PHE A 105 0.83 1.92 3.97
C PHE A 105 0.76 0.91 5.12
N TRP A 106 1.82 0.12 5.28
CA TRP A 106 1.99 -0.79 6.41
C TRP A 106 2.86 -0.12 7.47
N VAL A 107 2.34 -0.07 8.69
CA VAL A 107 2.92 0.73 9.76
C VAL A 107 3.19 -0.15 10.97
N LYS A 108 4.40 -0.06 11.50
CA LYS A 108 4.77 -0.55 12.83
C LYS A 108 5.04 0.68 13.67
N SER A 109 4.38 0.82 14.82
CA SER A 109 4.51 2.03 15.62
C SER A 109 4.56 1.72 17.10
N ALA A 110 5.59 2.21 17.78
CA ALA A 110 5.76 2.15 19.23
C ALA A 110 5.62 3.54 19.87
N ASN A 111 6.03 4.60 19.17
CA ASN A 111 6.08 5.97 19.68
C ASN A 111 5.15 6.94 18.93
N TYR A 112 4.59 6.53 17.79
CA TYR A 112 3.71 7.35 16.97
C TYR A 112 2.28 6.77 16.93
N THR A 113 1.32 7.60 16.56
CA THR A 113 -0.06 7.16 16.30
C THR A 113 -0.48 7.57 14.90
N LEU A 114 -1.28 6.73 14.26
CA LEU A 114 -1.93 7.09 13.02
C LEU A 114 -3.00 8.16 13.30
N ALA A 115 -2.91 9.29 12.61
CA ALA A 115 -3.84 10.41 12.80
C ALA A 115 -4.87 10.51 11.66
N ALA A 116 -4.43 10.41 10.40
CA ALA A 116 -5.27 10.56 9.23
C ALA A 116 -4.66 9.87 8.01
N ILE A 117 -5.53 9.50 7.07
CA ILE A 117 -5.19 9.05 5.72
C ILE A 117 -6.32 9.48 4.79
N GLU A 118 -5.95 9.94 3.60
CA GLU A 118 -6.86 10.43 2.58
C GLU A 118 -6.39 9.99 1.19
N MET A 119 -7.34 9.77 0.29
CA MET A 119 -7.06 9.60 -1.14
C MET A 119 -6.89 10.99 -1.75
N LEU A 120 -5.85 11.16 -2.56
CA LEU A 120 -5.67 12.37 -3.35
C LEU A 120 -6.06 12.07 -4.79
N ASP A 121 -7.04 12.80 -5.32
CA ASP A 121 -7.54 12.63 -6.69
C ASP A 121 -6.70 13.42 -7.72
N GLU A 122 -5.74 14.23 -7.28
CA GLU A 122 -4.87 15.07 -8.13
C GLU A 122 -3.40 14.92 -7.71
N PRO A 123 -2.43 15.04 -8.64
CA PRO A 123 -1.01 15.09 -8.28
C PRO A 123 -0.70 16.22 -7.31
N ILE A 124 0.14 15.93 -6.30
CA ILE A 124 0.60 16.93 -5.32
C ILE A 124 1.40 18.05 -6.02
N ASP A 125 2.10 17.72 -7.10
CA ASP A 125 2.75 18.69 -7.98
C ASP A 125 2.42 18.39 -9.44
N LYS A 126 1.73 19.34 -10.08
CA LYS A 126 1.33 19.26 -11.50
C LYS A 126 2.49 19.53 -12.47
N GLN A 127 3.66 19.94 -11.98
CA GLN A 127 4.85 20.20 -12.80
C GLN A 127 5.70 18.95 -13.07
N LEU A 128 5.39 17.83 -12.42
CA LEU A 128 6.15 16.58 -12.54
C LEU A 128 5.56 15.59 -13.56
N TRP A 129 4.53 15.98 -14.32
CA TRP A 129 3.81 15.14 -15.27
C TRP A 129 3.55 15.88 -16.59
#